data_AF-A0A937CRF5-F1
#
_entry.id   AF-A0A937CRF5-F1
#
_cell.length_a   1.000
_cell.length_b   1.000
_cell.length_c   1.000
_cell.angle_alpha   90.00
_cell.angle_beta   90.00
_cell.angle_gamma   90.00
#
_symmetry.space_group_name_H-M   'P 1'
#
loop_
_entity.id
_entity.type
_entity.pdbx_description
1 polymer ?
#
loop_
_entity_poly.entity_id
_entity_poly.type
_entity_poly.pdbx_seq_one_letter_code
_entity_poly.pdbx_strand_id
1 'polypeptide(L)' 'MITSLRQKPMGGAVFAFRGRRGDRLKLLCRGSPGFCLHHMVLQRCRFPWPASKGAPRRHRAD' A
#
# COMPACT_ATOMS: atom_id res chain seq x y z
N MET A 1 29.37 -6.26 16.28
CA MET A 1 28.31 -7.21 15.87
C MET A 1 27.07 -6.40 15.52
N ILE A 2 26.85 -6.10 14.23
CA ILE A 2 25.60 -5.48 13.76
C ILE A 2 25.13 -6.35 12.60
N THR A 3 24.03 -7.05 12.80
CA THR A 3 23.34 -7.88 11.81
C THR A 3 22.87 -7.00 10.66
N SER A 4 23.60 -6.99 9.55
CA SER A 4 23.21 -6.28 8.34
C SER A 4 22.02 -7.01 7.69
N LEU A 5 20.84 -6.40 7.73
CA LEU A 5 19.73 -6.79 6.88
C LEU A 5 20.22 -6.66 5.42
N ARG A 6 20.17 -7.75 4.64
CA ARG A 6 20.64 -7.79 3.22
C ARG A 6 19.92 -6.82 2.27
N GLN A 7 18.89 -6.12 2.75
CA GLN A 7 18.14 -5.10 2.02
C GLN A 7 18.38 -3.75 2.69
N LYS A 8 18.75 -2.73 1.91
CA LYS A 8 18.88 -1.35 2.42
C LYS A 8 17.53 -0.94 3.05
N PRO A 9 17.43 -0.76 4.37
CA PRO A 9 16.16 -0.45 5.03
C PRO A 9 15.58 0.93 4.64
N MET A 10 16.39 1.75 3.97
CA MET A 10 16.05 3.07 3.44
C MET A 10 16.06 3.12 1.90
N GLY A 11 16.24 1.97 1.23
CA GLY A 11 16.54 1.88 -0.21
C GLY A 11 15.31 1.88 -1.12
N GLY A 12 14.35 2.79 -0.92
CA GLY A 12 13.21 2.93 -1.83
C GLY A 12 11.99 2.06 -1.51
N ALA A 13 11.82 1.66 -0.26
CA ALA A 13 10.57 1.01 0.17
C ALA A 13 9.38 1.98 0.00
N VAL A 14 8.32 1.48 -0.65
CA VAL A 14 7.06 2.19 -0.87
C VAL A 14 5.93 1.38 -0.25
N PHE A 15 5.17 2.01 0.63
CA PHE A 15 3.98 1.40 1.23
C PHE A 15 2.75 1.85 0.47
N ALA A 16 1.99 0.90 -0.07
CA ALA A 16 0.75 1.17 -0.80
C ALA A 16 -0.47 0.81 0.05
N PHE A 17 -1.39 1.76 0.22
CA PHE A 17 -2.65 1.57 0.94
C PHE A 17 -3.82 1.82 -0.01
N ARG A 18 -4.61 0.78 -0.27
CA ARG A 18 -5.85 0.88 -1.05
C ARG A 18 -7.05 1.06 -0.13
N GLY A 19 -7.88 2.06 -0.41
CA GLY A 19 -9.16 2.24 0.28
C GLY A 19 -10.12 1.06 0.04
N ARG A 20 -11.06 0.83 0.97
CA ARG A 20 -12.06 -0.24 0.88
C ARG A 20 -12.92 -0.16 -0.39
N ARG A 21 -13.30 1.06 -0.78
CA ARG A 21 -14.04 1.35 -2.03
C ARG A 21 -13.21 1.08 -3.30
N GLY A 22 -11.87 1.04 -3.17
CA GLY A 22 -10.94 0.76 -4.26
C GLY A 22 -10.67 1.92 -5.20
N ASP A 23 -11.32 3.06 -5.02
CA ASP A 23 -11.16 4.29 -5.79
C ASP A 23 -9.94 5.13 -5.34
N ARG A 24 -9.41 4.88 -4.15
CA ARG A 24 -8.30 5.66 -3.56
C ARG A 24 -7.06 4.82 -3.30
N LEU A 25 -5.90 5.39 -3.63
CA LEU A 25 -4.59 4.84 -3.34
C LEU A 25 -3.73 5.88 -2.63
N LYS A 26 -3.06 5.47 -1.56
CA LYS A 26 -2.04 6.26 -0.86
C LYS A 26 -0.70 5.54 -0.95
N LEU A 27 0.33 6.23 -1.43
CA LEU A 27 1.70 5.73 -1.49
C LEU A 27 2.57 6.52 -0.53
N LEU A 28 3.15 5.85 0.46
CA LEU A 28 4.11 6.42 1.40
C LEU A 28 5.51 5.97 1.03
N CYS A 29 6.38 6.92 0.68
CA CYS A 29 7.76 6.67 0.25
C CYS A 29 8.75 7.40 1.15
N ARG A 30 9.90 6.79 1.45
CA ARG A 30 11.04 7.50 2.07
C ARG A 30 11.81 8.27 0.98
N GLY A 31 11.97 9.58 1.16
CA GLY A 31 12.88 10.43 0.38
C GLY A 31 14.11 10.87 1.21
N SER A 32 15.08 11.52 0.57
CA SER A 32 16.31 11.99 1.25
C SER A 32 16.08 12.92 2.45
N PRO A 33 15.06 13.83 2.47
CA PRO A 33 14.79 14.65 3.65
C PRO A 33 13.72 14.07 4.61
N GLY A 34 13.03 12.98 4.26
CA GLY A 34 11.88 12.52 5.05
C GLY A 34 10.96 11.55 4.33
N PHE A 35 9.64 11.71 4.50
CA PHE A 35 8.63 10.89 3.82
C PHE A 35 7.76 11.75 2.88
N CYS A 36 7.39 11.18 1.75
CA CYS A 36 6.41 11.75 0.82
C CYS A 36 5.17 10.87 0.76
N LEU A 37 4.00 11.50 0.73
CA LEU A 37 2.71 10.84 0.56
C LEU A 37 2.07 11.26 -0.78
N HIS A 38 1.92 10.31 -1.69
CA HIS A 38 1.15 10.53 -2.91
C HIS A 38 -0.27 9.97 -2.74
N HIS A 39 -1.29 10.79 -3.04
CA HIS A 39 -2.69 10.42 -2.88
C HIS A 39 -3.42 10.58 -4.21
N MET A 40 -3.97 9.48 -4.72
CA MET A 40 -4.73 9.46 -5.97
C MET A 40 -6.16 8.98 -5.73
N VAL A 41 -7.10 9.61 -6.44
CA VAL A 41 -8.52 9.27 -6.44
C VAL A 41 -9.00 9.07 -7.87
N LEU A 42 -9.49 7.88 -8.18
CA LEU A 42 -10.13 7.57 -9.45
C LEU A 42 -11.62 7.90 -9.38
N GLN A 43 -12.10 8.72 -10.32
CA GLN A 43 -13.50 9.15 -10.32
C GLN A 43 -14.46 8.08 -10.86
N ARG A 44 -13.99 7.20 -11.76
CA ARG A 44 -14.85 6.23 -12.48
C ARG A 44 -14.34 4.79 -12.44
N CYS A 45 -13.20 4.54 -11.79
CA CYS A 45 -12.54 3.24 -11.79
C CYS A 45 -12.05 2.84 -10.39
N ARG A 46 -11.61 1.59 -10.26
CA ARG A 46 -10.98 1.08 -9.04
C ARG A 46 -9.57 0.61 -9.33
N PHE A 47 -8.66 0.83 -8.39
CA PHE A 47 -7.33 0.28 -8.43
C PHE A 47 -7.38 -1.26 -8.33
N PRO A 48 -6.77 -2.00 -9.27
CA PRO A 48 -6.62 -3.44 -9.13
C PRO A 48 -5.79 -3.73 -7.87
N TRP A 49 -6.18 -4.77 -7.13
CA TRP A 49 -5.47 -5.20 -5.93
C TRP A 49 -5.34 -6.71 -5.96
N PRO A 50 -4.17 -7.27 -5.62
CA PRO A 50 -4.04 -8.71 -5.52
C PRO A 50 -5.05 -9.22 -4.49
N ALA A 51 -5.87 -10.19 -4.89
CA ALA A 51 -6.76 -10.85 -3.94
C ALA A 51 -5.89 -11.44 -2.83
N SER A 52 -6.17 -11.07 -1.58
CA SER A 52 -5.53 -11.71 -0.44
C SER A 52 -5.97 -13.17 -0.44
N LYS A 53 -5.05 -14.11 -0.70
CA LYS A 53 -5.28 -15.54 -0.54
C LYS A 53 -5.61 -15.77 0.95
N GLY A 54 -6.89 -15.80 1.29
CA GLY A 54 -7.38 -15.97 2.67
C GLY A 54 -8.10 -14.78 3.29
N ALA A 55 -8.34 -13.66 2.56
CA ALA A 55 -9.26 -12.65 3.10
C ALA A 55 -10.65 -13.27 3.28
N PRO A 56 -11.27 -13.16 4.47
CA PRO A 56 -12.56 -13.78 4.73
C PRO A 56 -13.57 -13.29 3.69
N ARG A 57 -14.20 -14.24 2.97
CA ARG A 57 -15.37 -13.93 2.15
C ARG A 57 -16.39 -13.35 3.11
N ARG A 58 -16.83 -12.13 2.85
CA ARG A 58 -17.87 -11.52 3.66
C ARG A 58 -19.11 -12.36 3.48
N HIS A 59 -19.54 -13.04 4.54
CA HIS A 59 -20.90 -13.49 4.62
C HIS A 59 -21.73 -12.21 4.54
N ARG A 60 -22.50 -12.08 3.45
CA ARG A 60 -23.56 -11.10 3.37
C ARG A 60 -24.52 -11.49 4.49
N ALA A 61 -24.60 -10.67 5.54
CA ALA A 61 -25.69 -10.78 6.48
C ALA A 61 -26.90 -10.26 5.71
N ASP A 62 -27.80 -11.18 5.39
CA ASP A 62 -29.17 -10.89 5.00
C ASP A 62 -29.94 -10.31 6.20
#